data_AF-A0A7Y5XU20-F1
#
_entry.id   AF-A0A7Y5XU20-F1
#
_cell.length_a   1.000
_cell.length_b   1.000
_cell.length_c   1.000
_cell.angle_alpha   90.00
_cell.angle_beta   90.00
_cell.angle_gamma   90.00
#
_symmetry.space_group_name_H-M   'P 1'
#
loop_
_entity.id
_entity.type
_entity.pdbx_description
1 polymer ?
#
loop_
_entity_poly.entity_id
_entity_poly.type
_entity_poly.pdbx_seq_one_letter_code
_entity_poly.pdbx_strand_id
1 'polypeptide(L)'
;MSRLRLLHRDQRGQASVEFAGVLVWLLLAALFIWQLMLVTWAFNQASNAARTASRTEGRGGNAVEAGRKALSPGLREGSKVRMVSTEKAEVKVLIPIVVPGLHHKGFVATKTAELPG
;
A
#
# COMPACT_ATOMS: atom_id res chain seq x y z
N MET A 1 -28.03 -37.16 43.69
CA MET A 1 -28.04 -37.01 42.21
C MET A 1 -27.99 -35.52 41.84
N SER A 2 -26.82 -34.87 41.83
CA SER A 2 -26.72 -33.43 41.49
C SER A 2 -25.39 -33.09 40.81
N ARG A 3 -25.18 -33.60 39.59
CA ARG A 3 -24.00 -33.30 38.75
C ARG A 3 -24.35 -33.16 37.25
N LEU A 4 -25.54 -32.66 36.91
CA LEU A 4 -25.94 -32.51 35.49
C LEU A 4 -26.40 -31.10 35.08
N ARG A 5 -26.34 -30.09 35.95
CA ARG A 5 -26.80 -28.72 35.62
C ARG A 5 -25.73 -27.74 35.12
N LEU A 6 -24.45 -28.08 35.18
CA LEU A 6 -23.39 -27.16 34.74
C LEU A 6 -23.13 -27.21 33.23
N LEU A 7 -23.47 -28.29 32.54
CA LEU A 7 -23.22 -28.45 31.08
C LEU A 7 -24.23 -27.69 30.19
N HIS A 8 -25.40 -27.31 30.71
CA HIS A 8 -26.47 -26.71 29.91
C HIS A 8 -26.45 -25.18 29.86
N ARG A 9 -25.54 -24.53 30.60
CA ARG A 9 -25.49 -23.05 30.71
C ARG A 9 -24.51 -22.41 29.72
N ASP A 10 -23.74 -23.22 28.98
CA ASP A 10 -22.59 -22.75 28.17
C ASP A 10 -22.88 -22.62 26.66
N GLN A 11 -23.91 -23.27 26.13
CA GLN A 11 -24.17 -23.27 24.68
C GLN A 11 -24.66 -21.91 24.12
N ARG A 12 -25.21 -21.04 24.97
CA ARG A 12 -25.69 -19.71 24.54
C ARG A 12 -24.56 -18.70 24.30
N GLY A 13 -23.37 -18.91 24.86
CA GLY A 13 -22.18 -18.07 24.65
C GLY A 13 -21.18 -18.67 23.67
N GLN A 14 -21.17 -20.00 23.52
CA GLN A 14 -20.26 -20.72 22.64
C GLN A 14 -20.35 -20.25 21.18
N ALA A 15 -21.56 -20.13 20.63
CA ALA A 15 -21.77 -19.66 19.26
C ALA A 15 -21.25 -18.23 19.03
N SER A 16 -21.38 -17.35 20.03
CA SER A 16 -20.86 -15.98 19.95
C SER A 16 -19.33 -15.93 19.98
N VAL A 17 -18.69 -16.81 20.75
CA VAL A 17 -17.22 -16.92 20.81
C VAL A 17 -16.66 -17.50 19.51
N GLU A 18 -17.28 -18.53 18.96
CA GLU A 18 -16.89 -19.11 17.67
C GLU A 18 -17.04 -18.09 16.53
N PHE A 19 -18.16 -17.34 16.50
CA PHE A 19 -18.36 -16.26 15.55
C PHE A 19 -17.32 -15.14 15.70
N ALA A 20 -16.98 -14.74 16.93
CA ALA A 20 -15.95 -13.75 17.17
C ALA A 20 -14.58 -14.19 16.61
N GLY A 21 -14.24 -15.48 16.75
CA GLY A 21 -13.04 -16.06 16.13
C GLY A 21 -13.04 -15.91 14.61
N VAL A 22 -14.13 -16.32 13.94
CA VAL A 22 -14.26 -16.18 12.47
C VAL A 22 -14.23 -14.72 12.05
N LEU A 23 -14.93 -13.85 12.77
CA LEU A 23 -14.97 -12.40 12.50
C LEU A 23 -13.56 -11.79 12.52
N VAL A 24 -12.75 -12.13 13.52
CA VAL A 24 -11.35 -11.66 13.58
C VAL A 24 -10.56 -12.12 12.35
N TRP A 25 -10.70 -13.38 11.94
CA TRP A 25 -10.05 -13.89 10.73
C TRP A 25 -10.51 -13.18 9.46
N LEU A 26 -11.82 -12.89 9.33
CA LEU A 26 -12.36 -12.14 8.20
C LEU A 26 -11.83 -10.71 8.15
N LEU A 27 -11.72 -10.04 9.30
CA LEU A 27 -11.13 -8.71 9.38
C LEU A 27 -9.65 -8.71 8.98
N LEU A 28 -8.88 -9.71 9.42
CA LEU A 28 -7.49 -9.87 8.99
C LEU A 28 -7.39 -10.10 7.48
N ALA A 29 -8.23 -10.97 6.91
CA ALA A 29 -8.27 -11.19 5.47
C ALA A 29 -8.61 -9.91 4.69
N ALA A 30 -9.60 -9.15 5.16
CA ALA A 30 -9.96 -7.85 4.58
C ALA A 30 -8.80 -6.85 4.63
N LEU A 31 -8.06 -6.79 5.74
CA LEU A 31 -6.86 -5.95 5.85
C LEU A 31 -5.77 -6.35 4.87
N PHE A 32 -5.55 -7.66 4.63
CA PHE A 32 -4.59 -8.13 3.64
C PHE A 32 -5.01 -7.74 2.21
N ILE A 33 -6.28 -7.92 1.87
CA ILE A 33 -6.81 -7.49 0.56
C ILE A 33 -6.60 -5.98 0.39
N TRP A 34 -6.95 -5.18 1.40
CA TRP A 34 -6.72 -3.74 1.39
C TRP A 34 -5.24 -3.40 1.21
N GLN A 35 -4.36 -4.12 1.90
CA GLN A 35 -2.91 -3.92 1.78
C GLN A 35 -2.41 -4.19 0.35
N LEU A 36 -2.92 -5.23 -0.32
CA LEU A 36 -2.57 -5.53 -1.71
C LEU A 36 -3.05 -4.43 -2.68
N MET A 37 -4.22 -3.86 -2.43
CA MET A 37 -4.72 -2.72 -3.19
C MET A 37 -3.81 -1.50 -3.04
N LEU A 38 -3.35 -1.19 -1.83
CA LEU A 38 -2.40 -0.10 -1.56
C LEU A 38 -1.05 -0.31 -2.27
N VAL A 39 -0.54 -1.54 -2.29
CA VAL A 39 0.69 -1.89 -3.03
C VAL A 39 0.52 -1.58 -4.52
N THR A 40 -0.57 -2.07 -5.12
CA THR A 40 -0.87 -1.88 -6.53
C THR A 40 -1.02 -0.39 -6.87
N TRP A 41 -1.76 0.34 -6.04
CA TRP A 41 -1.95 1.77 -6.17
C TRP A 41 -0.62 2.55 -6.13
N ALA A 42 0.28 2.22 -5.20
CA ALA A 42 1.59 2.85 -5.09
C ALA A 42 2.46 2.62 -6.34
N PHE A 43 2.46 1.39 -6.88
CA PHE A 43 3.18 1.08 -8.12
C PHE A 43 2.64 1.85 -9.33
N ASN A 44 1.32 1.96 -9.45
CA ASN A 44 0.69 2.72 -10.53
C ASN A 44 1.03 4.21 -10.45
N GLN A 45 0.98 4.79 -9.25
CA GLN A 45 1.36 6.19 -9.03
C GLN A 45 2.84 6.44 -9.33
N ALA A 46 3.74 5.56 -8.88
CA ALA A 46 5.17 5.68 -9.19
C ALA A 46 5.45 5.59 -10.70
N SER A 47 4.76 4.70 -11.42
CA SER A 47 4.85 4.57 -12.87
C SER A 47 4.38 5.84 -13.59
N ASN A 48 3.21 6.37 -13.19
CA ASN A 48 2.68 7.62 -13.74
C ASN A 48 3.59 8.82 -13.46
N ALA A 49 4.13 8.90 -12.25
CA ALA A 49 5.07 9.95 -11.86
C ALA A 49 6.38 9.88 -12.65
N ALA A 50 6.94 8.68 -12.86
CA ALA A 50 8.16 8.50 -13.66
C ALA A 50 7.92 8.93 -15.12
N ARG A 51 6.80 8.53 -15.71
CA ARG A 51 6.44 8.92 -17.08
C ARG A 51 6.17 10.43 -17.19
N THR A 52 5.58 11.03 -16.16
CA THR A 52 5.37 12.49 -16.10
C THR A 52 6.72 13.21 -16.03
N ALA A 53 7.62 12.78 -15.16
CA ALA A 53 8.95 13.35 -15.01
C ALA A 53 9.74 13.29 -16.33
N SER A 54 9.84 12.11 -16.96
CA SER A 54 10.59 11.98 -18.22
C SER A 54 10.03 12.88 -19.32
N ARG A 55 8.70 12.95 -19.44
CA ARG A 55 8.01 13.82 -20.42
C ARG A 55 8.20 15.31 -20.17
N THR A 56 8.36 15.71 -18.92
CA THR A 56 8.64 17.09 -18.57
C THR A 56 10.09 17.44 -18.89
N GLU A 57 11.03 16.53 -18.63
CA GLU A 57 12.44 16.71 -19.01
C GLU A 57 12.59 16.90 -20.52
N GLY A 58 11.97 16.03 -21.32
CA GLY A 58 12.01 16.12 -22.78
C GLY A 58 11.38 17.39 -23.37
N ARG A 59 10.66 18.18 -22.55
CA ARG A 59 10.12 19.49 -22.93
C ARG A 59 10.89 20.67 -22.32
N GLY A 60 12.02 20.41 -21.67
CA GLY A 60 12.85 21.42 -21.00
C GLY A 60 12.25 21.95 -19.69
N GLY A 61 11.32 21.23 -19.07
CA GLY A 61 10.72 21.60 -17.79
C GLY A 61 11.38 20.94 -16.59
N ASN A 62 10.94 21.30 -15.37
CA ASN A 62 11.43 20.69 -14.14
C ASN A 62 10.82 19.29 -13.91
N ALA A 63 11.51 18.24 -14.37
CA ALA A 63 11.05 16.86 -14.27
C ALA A 63 10.84 16.36 -12.84
N VAL A 64 11.74 16.71 -11.92
CA VAL A 64 11.67 16.27 -10.52
C VAL A 64 10.43 16.83 -9.84
N GLU A 65 10.16 18.12 -10.04
CA GLU A 65 8.98 18.77 -9.49
C GLU A 65 7.69 18.20 -10.10
N ALA A 66 7.64 18.01 -11.43
CA ALA A 66 6.48 17.45 -12.12
C ALA A 66 6.17 16.02 -11.66
N GLY A 67 7.20 15.16 -11.59
CA GLY A 67 7.06 13.80 -11.06
C GLY A 67 6.58 13.78 -9.62
N ARG A 68 7.08 14.69 -8.77
CA ARG A 68 6.65 14.78 -7.37
C ARG A 68 5.21 15.30 -7.22
N LYS A 69 4.80 16.25 -8.06
CA LYS A 69 3.42 16.76 -8.11
C LYS A 69 2.42 15.71 -8.61
N ALA A 70 2.85 14.80 -9.48
CA ALA A 70 2.03 13.70 -9.97
C ALA A 70 1.69 12.63 -8.90
N LEU A 71 2.38 12.65 -7.75
CA LEU A 71 2.06 11.79 -6.61
C LEU A 71 0.95 12.40 -5.74
N SER A 72 0.13 11.54 -5.12
CA SER A 72 -0.80 11.96 -4.07
C SER A 72 -0.04 12.45 -2.82
N PRO A 73 -0.65 13.29 -1.96
CA PRO A 73 0.03 13.80 -0.77
C PRO A 73 0.67 12.69 0.09
N GLY A 74 -0.05 11.60 0.35
CA GLY A 74 0.45 10.49 1.18
C GLY A 74 1.63 9.71 0.58
N LEU A 75 1.75 9.64 -0.75
CA LEU A 75 2.93 9.02 -1.39
C LEU A 75 4.04 10.03 -1.68
N ARG A 76 3.73 11.32 -1.69
CA ARG A 76 4.69 12.40 -1.96
C ARG A 76 5.62 12.62 -0.77
N GLU A 77 5.14 12.37 0.43
CA GLU A 77 5.96 12.37 1.63
C GLU A 77 6.92 11.16 1.61
N GLY A 78 8.22 11.42 1.80
CA GLY A 78 9.25 10.37 1.75
C GLY A 78 9.56 9.83 0.35
N SER A 79 8.96 10.37 -0.71
CA SER A 79 9.27 9.98 -2.08
C SER A 79 10.62 10.52 -2.56
N LYS A 80 11.20 9.81 -3.52
CA LYS A 80 12.41 10.24 -4.23
C LYS A 80 12.14 10.16 -5.72
N VAL A 81 12.23 11.30 -6.40
CA VAL A 81 12.14 11.43 -7.85
C VAL A 81 13.51 11.87 -8.33
N ARG A 82 14.08 11.17 -9.31
CA ARG A 82 15.35 11.55 -9.93
C ARG A 82 15.35 11.24 -11.41
N MET A 83 16.10 12.04 -12.16
CA MET A 83 16.50 11.69 -13.52
C MET A 83 17.74 10.80 -13.45
N VAL A 84 17.69 9.66 -14.12
CA VAL A 84 18.84 8.74 -14.27
C VAL A 84 19.62 9.11 -15.53
N SER A 85 18.93 9.61 -16.56
CA SER A 85 19.47 10.26 -17.76
C SER A 85 18.47 11.31 -18.24
N THR A 86 18.78 12.03 -19.31
CA THR A 86 17.86 13.01 -19.93
C THR A 86 16.54 12.37 -20.39
N GLU A 87 16.55 11.07 -20.68
CA GLU A 87 15.38 10.35 -21.20
C GLU A 87 14.71 9.45 -20.15
N LYS A 88 15.40 9.17 -19.04
CA LYS A 88 15.00 8.16 -18.05
C LYS A 88 14.79 8.76 -16.67
N ALA A 89 13.57 8.65 -16.17
CA ALA A 89 13.22 9.02 -14.81
C ALA A 89 13.03 7.79 -13.92
N GLU A 90 13.39 7.91 -12.65
CA GLU A 90 13.16 6.92 -11.59
C GLU A 90 12.39 7.56 -10.43
N VAL A 91 11.34 6.88 -9.98
CA VAL A 91 10.50 7.29 -8.86
C VAL A 91 10.44 6.18 -7.83
N LYS A 92 10.75 6.53 -6.58
CA LYS A 92 10.58 5.69 -5.39
C LYS A 92 9.55 6.30 -4.46
N VAL A 93 8.61 5.49 -3.99
CA VAL A 93 7.61 5.87 -2.99
C VAL A 93 7.53 4.82 -1.88
N LEU A 94 7.21 5.26 -0.66
CA LEU A 94 6.94 4.38 0.47
C LEU A 94 5.50 3.87 0.37
N ILE A 95 5.31 2.56 0.48
CA ILE A 95 3.98 1.95 0.43
C ILE A 95 3.35 2.07 1.83
N PRO A 96 2.13 2.63 1.96
CA PRO A 96 1.44 2.69 3.25
C PRO A 96 1.14 1.28 3.78
N ILE A 97 1.35 1.07 5.08
CA ILE A 97 1.13 -0.20 5.76
C ILE A 97 -0.02 -0.05 6.75
N VAL A 98 -1.04 -0.91 6.63
CA VAL A 98 -2.22 -0.93 7.50
C VAL A 98 -2.30 -2.17 8.39
N VAL A 99 -1.46 -3.17 8.13
CA VAL A 99 -1.42 -4.41 8.92
C VAL A 99 -0.67 -4.14 10.24
N PRO A 100 -1.31 -4.40 11.41
CA PRO A 100 -0.65 -4.23 12.70
C PRO A 100 0.65 -5.03 12.82
N GLY A 101 1.70 -4.42 13.36
CA GLY A 101 3.00 -5.06 13.58
C GLY A 101 3.99 -4.99 12.40
N LEU A 102 3.59 -4.47 11.24
CA LEU A 102 4.48 -4.24 10.10
C LEU A 102 4.94 -2.77 10.03
N HIS A 103 6.18 -2.55 9.60
CA HIS A 103 6.77 -1.21 9.45
C HIS A 103 7.03 -0.84 7.98
N HIS A 104 6.80 0.43 7.64
CA HIS A 104 6.95 0.97 6.27
C HIS A 104 8.38 0.95 5.72
N LYS A 105 9.41 0.86 6.59
CA LYS A 105 10.83 1.02 6.19
C LYS A 105 11.33 0.00 5.15
N GLY A 106 10.65 -1.15 5.01
CA GLY A 106 10.97 -2.18 4.02
C GLY A 106 10.10 -2.18 2.75
N PHE A 107 9.04 -1.38 2.69
CA PHE A 107 8.06 -1.46 1.60
C PHE A 107 8.15 -0.25 0.68
N VAL A 108 8.90 -0.42 -0.40
CA VAL A 108 9.18 0.64 -1.38
C VAL A 108 8.72 0.20 -2.76
N ALA A 109 7.92 1.02 -3.42
CA ALA A 109 7.64 0.86 -4.84
C ALA A 109 8.63 1.72 -5.64
N THR A 110 9.42 1.08 -6.50
CA THR A 110 10.33 1.76 -7.44
C THR A 110 9.88 1.51 -8.86
N LYS A 111 9.76 2.56 -9.66
CA LYS A 111 9.46 2.47 -11.10
C LYS A 111 10.29 3.45 -11.90
N THR A 112 10.62 3.05 -13.12
CA THR A 112 11.35 3.86 -14.09
C THR A 112 10.52 4.03 -15.36
N ALA A 113 10.69 5.17 -16.03
CA ALA A 113 10.14 5.39 -17.35
C ALA A 113 11.20 6.05 -18.23
N GLU A 114 11.29 5.57 -19.46
CA GLU A 114 12.24 6.03 -20.47
C GLU A 114 11.46 6.50 -21.70
N LEU A 115 11.85 7.65 -22.25
CA LEU A 115 11.33 8.12 -23.53
C LEU A 115 12.24 7.59 -24.64
N PRO A 116 11.68 7.01 -25.72
CA PRO A 116 12.46 6.78 -26.93
C PRO A 116 12.86 8.13 -27.52
N GLY A 117 14.15 8.28 -27.80
CA GLY A 117 14.72 9.42 -28.52
C GLY A 117 14.35 9.45 -30.00
#